data_AF-A0A7V7DPI7-F1
#
_entry.id   AF-A0A7V7DPI7-F1
#
_cell.length_a   1.000
_cell.length_b   1.000
_cell.length_c   1.000
_cell.angle_alpha   90.00
_cell.angle_beta   90.00
_cell.angle_gamma   90.00
#
_symmetry.space_group_name_H-M   'P 1'
#
loop_
_entity.id
_entity.type
_entity.pdbx_description
1 polymer ?
#
loop_
_entity_poly.entity_id
_entity_poly.type
_entity_poly.pdbx_seq_one_letter_code
_entity_poly.pdbx_strand_id
1 'polypeptide(L)' 'PDVESAMSRVKHYAAPVNTIRINMDTPCVKTGLCSDCRSPQRICNMWSIIEGHMIKDRIHVKLVGENLGY' A
#
# COMPACT_ATOMS: atom_id res chain seq x y z
N PRO A 1 -13.53 9.47 2.60
CA PRO A 1 -12.77 8.24 2.32
C PRO A 1 -13.44 7.41 1.22
N ASP A 2 -12.73 7.22 0.11
CA ASP A 2 -13.17 6.51 -1.10
C ASP A 2 -12.03 5.63 -1.65
N VAL A 3 -12.32 4.85 -2.69
CA VAL A 3 -11.35 3.93 -3.33
C VAL A 3 -10.14 4.70 -3.88
N GLU A 4 -10.37 5.86 -4.49
CA GLU A 4 -9.31 6.68 -5.07
C GLU A 4 -8.34 7.20 -4.00
N SER A 5 -8.88 7.70 -2.89
CA SER A 5 -8.14 8.14 -1.71
C SER A 5 -7.31 6.99 -1.11
N ALA A 6 -7.87 5.78 -1.06
CA ALA A 6 -7.14 4.60 -0.58
C ALA A 6 -5.97 4.23 -1.51
N MET A 7 -6.19 4.23 -2.82
CA MET A 7 -5.13 3.98 -3.82
C MET A 7 -4.05 5.06 -3.78
N SER A 8 -4.45 6.32 -3.64
CA SER A 8 -3.54 7.47 -3.51
C SER A 8 -2.65 7.32 -2.27
N ARG A 9 -3.23 6.98 -1.12
CA ARG A 9 -2.47 6.71 0.11
C ARG A 9 -1.44 5.59 -0.06
N VAL A 10 -1.79 4.50 -0.75
CA VAL A 10 -0.84 3.41 -1.04
C VAL A 10 0.29 3.91 -1.92
N LYS A 11 -0.02 4.59 -3.03
CA LYS A 11 0.98 5.05 -4.01
C LYS A 11 1.90 6.13 -3.44
N HIS A 12 1.35 7.12 -2.75
CA HIS A 12 2.06 8.35 -2.40
C HIS A 12 2.57 8.39 -0.96
N TYR A 13 2.20 7.42 -0.11
CA TYR A 13 2.67 7.35 1.27
C TYR A 13 3.15 5.94 1.65
N ALA A 14 2.25 4.96 1.72
CA ALA A 14 2.59 3.67 2.31
C ALA A 14 3.69 2.91 1.55
N ALA A 15 3.59 2.84 0.22
CA ALA A 15 4.57 2.13 -0.58
C ALA A 15 5.94 2.84 -0.63
N PRO A 16 6.04 4.17 -0.89
CA PRO A 16 7.33 4.86 -0.86
C PRO A 16 8.09 4.67 0.45
N VAL A 17 7.44 4.92 1.60
CA VAL A 17 8.12 4.82 2.89
C VAL A 17 8.52 3.37 3.20
N ASN A 18 7.69 2.38 2.82
CA ASN A 18 8.05 0.99 2.99
C ASN A 18 9.21 0.55 2.09
N THR A 19 9.25 0.97 0.81
CA THR A 19 10.37 0.66 -0.10
C THR A 19 11.69 1.27 0.37
N ILE A 20 11.65 2.47 0.97
CA ILE A 20 12.82 3.12 1.58
C ILE A 20 13.31 2.29 2.76
N ARG A 21 12.40 1.90 3.67
CA ARG A 21 12.75 1.10 4.86
C ARG A 21 13.44 -0.21 4.52
N ILE A 22 13.00 -0.90 3.47
CA ILE A 22 13.54 -2.21 3.07
C ILE A 22 14.57 -2.12 1.94
N ASN A 23 14.99 -0.90 1.56
CA ASN A 23 16.04 -0.63 0.58
C ASN A 23 15.84 -1.30 -0.80
N MET A 24 14.63 -1.17 -1.38
CA MET A 24 14.33 -1.71 -2.73
C MET A 24 14.98 -0.87 -3.84
N ASP A 25 15.27 -1.49 -4.99
CA ASP A 25 15.66 -0.76 -6.20
C ASP A 25 14.43 -0.21 -6.94
N THR A 26 13.87 0.87 -6.40
CA THR A 26 12.75 1.60 -7.00
C THR A 26 13.05 3.09 -7.04
N PRO A 27 12.45 3.85 -7.98
CA PRO A 27 12.56 5.30 -7.99
C PRO A 27 12.10 5.94 -6.68
N CYS A 28 11.13 5.33 -5.99
CA CYS A 28 10.61 5.79 -4.70
C CYS A 28 11.71 5.90 -3.64
N VAL A 29 12.69 5.00 -3.64
CA VAL A 29 13.82 5.04 -2.68
C VAL A 29 14.75 6.21 -2.95
N LYS A 30 14.88 6.60 -4.23
CA LYS A 30 15.76 7.70 -4.65
C LYS A 30 15.12 9.06 -4.47
N THR A 31 13.82 9.19 -4.77
CA THR A 31 13.12 10.47 -4.81
C THR A 31 12.20 10.72 -3.63
N GLY A 32 11.85 9.69 -2.86
CA GLY A 32 10.79 9.76 -1.84
C GLY A 32 9.38 9.90 -2.40
N LEU A 33 9.23 9.92 -3.73
CA LEU A 33 7.96 10.21 -4.41
C LEU A 33 7.61 9.11 -5.42
N CYS A 34 6.32 8.82 -5.54
CA CYS A 34 5.82 7.89 -6.53
C CYS A 34 5.93 8.48 -7.94
N SER A 35 6.57 7.75 -8.85
CA SER A 35 6.69 8.09 -10.27
C SER A 35 5.83 7.18 -11.17
N ASP A 36 4.84 6.50 -10.60
CA ASP A 36 4.03 5.47 -11.26
C ASP A 36 4.87 4.46 -12.07
N CYS A 37 5.97 4.00 -11.47
CA CYS A 37 6.99 3.23 -12.15
C CYS A 37 6.57 1.80 -12.54
N ARG A 38 7.37 1.16 -13.39
CA ARG A 38 7.31 -0.28 -13.71
C ARG A 38 8.57 -1.03 -13.26
N SER A 39 9.20 -0.60 -12.16
CA SER A 39 10.37 -1.31 -11.62
C SER A 39 10.01 -2.80 -11.36
N PRO A 40 10.90 -3.75 -11.68
CA PRO A 40 10.75 -5.15 -11.29
C PRO A 40 10.55 -5.34 -9.78
N GLN A 41 11.03 -4.38 -8.97
CA GLN A 41 10.93 -4.38 -7.51
C GLN A 41 9.75 -3.52 -6.98
N ARG A 42 8.78 -3.14 -7.83
CA ARG A 42 7.59 -2.40 -7.41
C ARG A 42 6.72 -3.23 -6.48
N ILE A 43 6.48 -2.73 -5.26
CA ILE A 43 5.59 -3.38 -4.28
C ILE A 43 4.11 -2.97 -4.41
N CYS A 44 3.81 -1.81 -5.00
CA CYS A 44 2.46 -1.30 -5.19
C CYS A 44 1.88 -1.66 -6.58
N ASN A 45 2.10 -2.90 -7.02
CA ASN A 45 1.73 -3.40 -8.35
C ASN A 45 0.39 -4.16 -8.39
N MET A 46 -0.24 -4.40 -7.24
CA MET A 46 -1.50 -5.13 -7.12
C MET A 46 -2.39 -4.51 -6.04
N TRP A 47 -3.70 -4.57 -6.28
CA TRP A 47 -4.75 -4.21 -5.32
C TRP A 47 -5.88 -5.21 -5.45
N SER A 48 -6.60 -5.42 -4.35
CA SER A 48 -7.79 -6.26 -4.33
C SER A 48 -8.91 -5.52 -3.62
N ILE A 49 -10.12 -5.61 -4.17
CA ILE A 49 -11.34 -5.15 -3.53
C ILE A 49 -12.11 -6.40 -3.13
N ILE A 50 -12.46 -6.50 -1.86
CA ILE A 50 -13.23 -7.63 -1.32
C ILE A 50 -14.60 -7.09 -0.96
N GLU A 51 -15.63 -7.48 -1.72
CA GLU A 51 -17.02 -7.10 -1.44
C GLU A 51 -17.61 -7.88 -0.25
N GLY A 52 -17.17 -9.12 -0.05
CA GLY A 52 -17.64 -9.98 1.02
C GLY A 52 -17.10 -11.41 0.90
N HIS A 53 -17.58 -12.30 1.78
CA HIS A 53 -17.22 -13.72 1.76
C HIS A 53 -18.40 -14.58 2.22
N MET A 54 -18.65 -15.72 1.55
CA MET A 54 -19.79 -16.60 1.82
C MET A 54 -19.66 -17.42 3.11
N ILE A 55 -18.43 -17.77 3.51
CA ILE A 55 -18.16 -18.48 4.77
C ILE A 55 -18.20 -17.48 5.91
N LYS A 56 -19.06 -17.75 6.90
CA LYS A 56 -19.20 -16.97 8.12
C LYS A 56 -17.87 -16.87 8.88
N ASP A 57 -17.59 -15.71 9.46
CA ASP A 57 -16.43 -15.42 10.30
C ASP A 57 -15.06 -15.62 9.59
N ARG A 58 -15.02 -15.59 8.25
CA ARG A 58 -13.77 -15.75 7.48
C ARG A 58 -12.83 -14.54 7.56
N ILE A 59 -13.40 -13.34 7.58
CA ILE A 59 -12.64 -12.08 7.50
C ILE A 59 -12.83 -11.31 8.81
N HIS A 60 -11.71 -10.97 9.45
CA HIS A 60 -11.68 -10.12 10.64
C HIS A 60 -10.82 -8.90 10.34
N VAL A 61 -11.40 -7.70 10.49
CA VAL A 61 -10.67 -6.43 10.33
C VAL A 61 -10.34 -5.90 11.72
N LYS A 62 -9.05 -5.73 12.02
CA LYS A 62 -8.58 -5.11 13.26
C LYS A 62 -8.07 -3.71 12.92
N LEU A 63 -8.81 -2.70 13.36
CA LEU A 63 -8.38 -1.31 13.27
C LEU A 63 -7.62 -0.96 14.56
N VAL A 64 -6.39 -0.48 14.40
CA VAL A 64 -5.60 0.02 15.52
C VAL A 64 -5.60 1.54 15.44
N GLY A 65 -6.07 2.20 16.50
CA GLY A 65 -6.17 3.67 16.59
C GLY A 65 -4.86 4.38 16.90
N GLU A 66 -3.73 3.69 16.71
CA GLU A 66 -2.39 4.18 17.03
C GLU A 66 -1.59 4.38 15.75
N ASN A 67 -0.60 5.28 15.79
CA ASN A 67 0.32 5.49 14.69
C ASN A 67 1.40 4.41 14.67
N LEU A 68 1.06 3.23 14.12
CA LEU A 68 1.98 2.07 14.02
C LEU A 68 2.80 2.04 12.73
N GLY A 69 2.74 3.09 11.90
CA GLY A 69 3.49 3.17 10.64
C GLY A 69 2.61 3.52 9.44
N TYR A 70 3.02 3.01 8.27
CA TYR A 70 2.50 3.44 6.97
C TYR A 70 1.18 2.80 6.56
#